data_AF-A0A8H8NRE9-F1
#
_entry.id   AF-A0A8H8NRE9-F1
#
_cell.length_a   1.000
_cell.length_b   1.000
_cell.length_c   1.000
_cell.angle_alpha   90.00
_cell.angle_beta   90.00
_cell.angle_gamma   90.00
#
_symmetry.space_group_name_H-M   'P 1'
#
loop_
_entity.id
_entity.type
_entity.pdbx_description
1 polymer ?
#
loop_
_entity_poly.entity_id
_entity_poly.type
_entity_poly.pdbx_seq_one_letter_code
_entity_poly.pdbx_strand_id
1 'polypeptide(L)'
;MSEGTVTFITSDNEQLITDWDVYRCFGIFSPPDNPPNSLEPIPLPQVSSSVLTKVIEYCAHHGYDKLRPIEKSQDADDPRKRQVSEIGEWDQQFIQVDQEMLFELVLAANYLDIPSLLDVGCKTVANQIKGKTPEEVRKHFNIVSDFTPEEEAQIKKRMNGVKIDRNARRCTHCVDLNMG
;
A
#
# COMPACT_ATOMS: atom_id res chain seq x y z
N MET A 1 18.04 -13.24 21.86
CA MET A 1 18.49 -13.58 20.49
C MET A 1 17.68 -14.80 20.10
N SER A 2 16.59 -14.61 19.38
CA SER A 2 15.66 -15.66 18.98
C SER A 2 16.26 -16.41 17.78
N GLU A 3 16.91 -17.56 18.03
CA GLU A 3 17.51 -18.42 16.99
C GLU A 3 16.42 -19.27 16.30
N GLY A 4 15.51 -18.61 15.59
CA GLY A 4 14.54 -19.28 14.72
C GLY A 4 14.70 -18.80 13.29
N THR A 5 14.69 -19.72 12.33
CA THR A 5 14.58 -19.38 10.90
C THR A 5 13.35 -20.06 10.32
N VAL A 6 12.77 -19.45 9.29
CA VAL A 6 11.61 -19.96 8.55
C VAL A 6 11.99 -20.03 7.08
N THR A 7 11.62 -21.13 6.42
CA THR A 7 11.85 -21.29 4.99
C THR A 7 10.54 -21.08 4.25
N PHE A 8 10.56 -20.32 3.16
CA PHE A 8 9.44 -20.14 2.24
C PHE A 8 9.76 -20.77 0.89
N ILE A 9 8.73 -21.27 0.20
CA ILE A 9 8.81 -21.62 -1.23
C ILE A 9 8.00 -20.59 -2.01
N THR A 10 8.64 -19.87 -2.93
CA THR A 10 8.03 -18.79 -3.73
C THR A 10 7.32 -19.34 -4.97
N SER A 11 6.59 -18.47 -5.69
CA SER A 11 5.81 -18.83 -6.88
C SER A 11 6.64 -19.38 -8.05
N ASP A 12 7.92 -19.01 -8.09
CA ASP A 12 8.95 -19.48 -9.02
C ASP A 12 9.70 -20.73 -8.52
N ASN A 13 9.23 -21.35 -7.42
CA ASN A 13 9.79 -22.54 -6.77
C ASN A 13 11.19 -22.35 -6.16
N GLU A 14 11.59 -21.12 -5.88
CA GLU A 14 12.80 -20.86 -5.10
C GLU A 14 12.53 -20.99 -3.59
N GLN A 15 13.57 -21.36 -2.84
CA GLN A 15 13.51 -21.44 -1.38
C GLN A 15 14.25 -20.28 -0.76
N LEU A 16 13.56 -19.50 0.07
CA LEU A 16 14.13 -18.37 0.80
C LEU A 16 14.04 -18.60 2.30
N ILE A 17 15.16 -18.44 2.98
CA ILE A 17 15.26 -18.57 4.44
C ILE A 17 15.26 -17.17 5.05
N THR A 18 14.45 -16.97 6.09
CA THR A 18 14.32 -15.69 6.79
C THR A 18 14.40 -15.90 8.29
N ASP A 19 14.83 -14.87 9.00
CA ASP A 19 14.84 -14.89 10.46
C ASP A 19 13.41 -14.85 11.01
N TRP A 20 13.22 -15.46 12.18
CA TRP A 20 11.94 -15.49 12.89
C TRP A 20 11.34 -14.10 13.08
N ASP A 21 12.18 -13.12 13.38
CA ASP A 21 11.75 -11.74 13.61
C ASP A 21 11.17 -11.08 12.34
N VAL A 22 11.67 -11.48 11.16
CA VAL A 22 11.12 -11.05 9.88
C VAL A 22 9.80 -11.75 9.61
N TYR A 23 9.73 -13.07 9.82
CA TYR A 23 8.48 -13.82 9.66
C TYR A 23 7.35 -13.24 10.51
N ARG A 24 7.65 -12.74 11.71
CA ARG A 24 6.64 -12.10 12.56
C ARG A 24 5.95 -10.89 11.92
N CYS A 25 6.59 -10.26 10.93
CA CYS A 25 5.99 -9.16 10.19
C CYS A 25 4.88 -9.59 9.22
N PHE A 26 4.76 -10.88 8.90
CA PHE A 26 3.75 -11.38 7.96
C PHE A 26 2.45 -11.68 8.72
N GLY A 27 1.52 -10.72 8.69
CA GLY A 27 0.25 -10.80 9.42
C GLY A 27 -0.63 -11.99 9.00
N ILE A 28 -0.53 -12.43 7.73
CA ILE A 28 -1.32 -13.53 7.16
C ILE A 28 -1.19 -14.84 7.96
N PHE A 29 -0.03 -15.10 8.55
CA PHE A 29 0.23 -16.37 9.23
C PHE A 29 -0.13 -16.36 10.71
N SER A 30 -0.50 -15.19 11.27
CA SER A 30 -0.77 -15.02 12.71
C SER A 30 0.28 -15.74 13.58
N PRO A 31 1.56 -15.35 13.45
CA PRO A 31 2.71 -16.11 13.92
C PRO A 31 2.62 -16.38 15.45
N PRO A 32 2.93 -17.61 15.92
CA PRO A 32 2.93 -17.93 17.34
C PRO A 32 4.00 -17.13 18.12
N ASP A 33 3.93 -17.12 19.45
CA ASP A 33 4.91 -16.39 20.27
C ASP A 33 6.33 -16.96 20.17
N ASN A 34 6.45 -18.26 19.87
CA ASN A 34 7.71 -18.99 19.77
C ASN A 34 7.94 -19.50 18.34
N PRO A 35 9.20 -19.60 17.86
CA PRO A 35 9.51 -20.14 16.54
C PRO A 35 8.99 -21.57 16.38
N PRO A 36 8.49 -21.96 15.19
CA PRO A 36 8.04 -23.32 14.93
C PRO A 36 9.25 -24.25 14.98
N ASN A 37 9.06 -25.41 15.61
CA ASN A 37 10.03 -26.51 15.53
C ASN A 37 9.97 -27.25 14.17
N SER A 38 9.07 -26.86 13.25
CA SER A 38 8.91 -27.52 11.96
C SER A 38 9.84 -26.93 10.90
N LEU A 39 10.58 -27.81 10.22
CA LEU A 39 11.45 -27.49 9.09
C LEU A 39 10.71 -27.45 7.74
N GLU A 40 9.39 -27.60 7.74
CA GLU A 40 8.60 -27.62 6.50
C GLU A 40 8.51 -26.22 5.88
N PRO A 41 8.89 -26.05 4.61
CA PRO A 41 8.80 -24.75 3.96
C PRO A 41 7.36 -24.29 3.76
N ILE A 42 7.11 -23.00 4.00
CA ILE A 42 5.79 -22.37 3.84
C ILE A 42 5.63 -21.91 2.38
N PRO A 43 4.62 -22.39 1.63
CA PRO A 43 4.42 -21.98 0.24
C PRO A 43 3.79 -20.58 0.11
N LEU A 44 4.33 -19.77 -0.79
CA LEU A 44 3.89 -18.43 -1.16
C LEU A 44 3.65 -18.36 -2.69
N PRO A 45 2.56 -18.95 -3.19
CA PRO A 45 2.33 -19.13 -4.62
C PRO A 45 2.04 -17.82 -5.38
N GLN A 46 1.80 -16.71 -4.68
CA GLN A 46 1.51 -15.40 -5.27
C GLN A 46 2.68 -14.42 -5.20
N VAL A 47 3.83 -14.85 -4.65
CA VAL A 47 4.99 -13.97 -4.44
C VAL A 47 6.22 -14.64 -5.04
N SER A 48 6.89 -13.96 -5.98
CA SER A 48 8.17 -14.39 -6.55
C SER A 48 9.31 -14.21 -5.56
N SER A 49 10.45 -14.86 -5.81
CA SER A 49 11.61 -14.76 -4.92
C SER A 49 12.21 -13.36 -4.87
N SER A 50 12.21 -12.64 -6.00
CA SER A 50 12.68 -11.26 -6.12
C SER A 50 11.86 -10.32 -5.23
N VAL A 51 10.53 -10.42 -5.29
CA VAL A 51 9.62 -9.62 -4.48
C VAL A 51 9.74 -9.99 -3.01
N LEU A 52 9.77 -11.30 -2.70
CA LEU A 52 9.89 -11.74 -1.31
C LEU A 52 11.19 -11.27 -0.67
N THR A 53 12.31 -11.26 -1.40
CA THR A 53 13.60 -10.76 -0.91
C THR A 53 13.51 -9.27 -0.54
N LYS A 54 12.81 -8.47 -1.35
CA LYS A 54 12.55 -7.06 -1.04
C LYS A 54 11.65 -6.88 0.18
N VAL A 55 10.61 -7.71 0.31
CA VAL A 55 9.74 -7.69 1.48
C VAL A 55 10.52 -8.05 2.76
N ILE A 56 11.38 -9.07 2.69
CA ILE A 56 12.28 -9.46 3.80
C ILE A 56 13.20 -8.30 4.19
N GLU A 57 13.83 -7.62 3.21
CA GLU A 57 14.67 -6.44 3.42
C GLU A 57 13.90 -5.34 4.18
N TYR A 58 12.67 -5.04 3.74
CA TYR A 58 11.80 -4.05 4.38
C TYR A 58 11.49 -4.39 5.83
N CYS A 59 11.09 -5.64 6.08
CA CYS A 59 10.72 -6.14 7.40
C CYS A 59 11.94 -6.18 8.34
N ALA A 60 13.12 -6.54 7.84
CA ALA A 60 14.36 -6.54 8.60
C ALA A 60 14.78 -5.12 9.04
N HIS A 61 14.61 -4.12 8.17
CA HIS A 61 14.93 -2.73 8.50
C HIS A 61 14.01 -2.13 9.59
N HIS A 62 12.70 -2.35 9.46
CA HIS A 62 11.73 -1.74 10.37
C HIS A 62 11.55 -2.52 11.68
N GLY A 63 11.67 -3.85 11.60
CA GLY A 63 11.44 -4.76 12.71
C GLY A 63 9.96 -4.86 13.11
N TYR A 64 9.56 -6.06 13.55
CA TYR A 64 8.17 -6.38 13.91
C TYR A 64 7.53 -5.38 14.88
N ASP A 65 8.25 -4.96 15.92
CA ASP A 65 7.70 -4.08 16.97
C ASP A 65 7.28 -2.70 16.46
N LYS A 66 7.90 -2.19 15.39
CA LYS A 66 7.55 -0.90 14.78
C LYS A 66 6.48 -1.02 13.69
N LEU A 67 6.28 -2.22 13.15
CA LEU A 67 5.31 -2.51 12.09
C LEU A 67 3.93 -2.88 12.62
N ARG A 68 3.81 -3.18 13.92
CA ARG A 68 2.50 -3.38 14.55
C ARG A 68 1.61 -2.17 14.27
N PRO A 69 0.35 -2.38 13.83
CA PRO A 69 -0.62 -1.31 13.80
C PRO A 69 -0.68 -0.69 15.19
N ILE A 70 -0.28 0.58 15.32
CA ILE A 70 -0.46 1.32 16.56
C ILE A 70 -1.94 1.21 16.89
N GLU A 71 -2.28 0.67 18.06
CA GLU A 71 -3.67 0.66 18.54
C GLU A 71 -4.20 2.09 18.38
N LYS A 72 -5.18 2.25 17.50
CA LYS A 72 -5.69 3.57 17.10
C LYS A 72 -6.11 4.29 18.38
N SER A 73 -5.34 5.29 18.80
CA SER A 73 -5.85 6.25 19.76
C SER A 73 -7.10 6.88 19.13
N GLN A 74 -8.16 7.01 19.93
CA GLN A 74 -9.50 7.41 19.48
C GLN A 74 -9.56 8.80 18.78
N ASP A 75 -8.44 9.55 18.78
CA ASP A 75 -8.28 10.85 18.12
C ASP A 75 -7.74 10.78 16.67
N ALA A 76 -7.38 9.60 16.15
CA ALA A 76 -6.79 9.42 14.82
C ALA A 76 -7.84 9.24 13.68
N ASP A 77 -9.12 9.40 13.98
CA ASP A 77 -10.24 9.13 13.06
C ASP A 77 -10.65 10.34 12.20
N ASP A 78 -9.77 11.35 12.04
CA ASP A 78 -9.97 12.37 10.99
C ASP A 78 -9.25 11.92 9.70
N PRO A 79 -9.97 11.40 8.69
CA PRO A 79 -9.37 11.04 7.40
C PRO A 79 -8.71 12.24 6.68
N ARG A 80 -8.98 13.49 7.11
CA ARG A 80 -8.32 14.71 6.62
C ARG A 80 -6.97 14.98 7.30
N LYS A 81 -6.70 14.35 8.45
CA LYS A 81 -5.40 14.38 9.15
C LYS A 81 -4.46 13.25 8.73
N ARG A 82 -4.89 12.34 7.85
CA ARG A 82 -3.97 11.64 6.94
C ARG A 82 -3.39 12.67 5.96
N GLN A 83 -2.66 13.64 6.51
CA GLN A 83 -1.55 14.25 5.81
C GLN A 83 -0.78 13.09 5.21
N VAL A 84 -0.31 13.21 3.98
CA VAL A 84 0.69 12.29 3.45
C VAL A 84 1.85 12.38 4.45
N SER A 85 1.86 11.50 5.46
CA SER A 85 2.96 11.46 6.42
C SER A 85 4.14 11.14 5.55
N GLU A 86 5.13 12.04 5.60
CA GLU A 86 6.31 11.95 4.76
C GLU A 86 6.85 10.54 4.87
N ILE A 87 6.98 9.89 3.71
CA ILE A 87 7.66 8.62 3.60
C ILE A 87 9.08 8.87 4.12
N GLY A 88 9.57 8.05 5.06
CA GLY A 88 10.91 8.23 5.60
C GLY A 88 11.98 8.17 4.49
N GLU A 89 13.13 8.81 4.68
CA GLU A 89 14.18 8.83 3.65
C GLU A 89 14.60 7.43 3.19
N TRP A 90 14.70 6.48 4.14
CA TRP A 90 14.99 5.08 3.82
C TRP A 90 13.88 4.44 2.99
N ASP A 91 12.62 4.65 3.37
CA ASP A 91 11.46 4.12 2.63
C ASP A 91 11.37 4.69 1.22
N GLN A 92 11.71 5.98 1.05
CA GLN A 92 11.76 6.62 -0.27
C GLN A 92 12.81 5.97 -1.17
N GLN A 93 13.98 5.65 -0.63
CA GLN A 93 15.04 4.96 -1.37
C GLN A 93 14.68 3.50 -1.64
N PHE A 94 14.11 2.81 -0.65
CA PHE A 94 13.67 1.42 -0.77
C PHE A 94 12.61 1.24 -1.87
N ILE A 95 11.62 2.14 -1.90
CA ILE A 95 10.50 2.07 -2.86
C ILE A 95 10.85 2.64 -4.23
N GLN A 96 12.08 3.16 -4.42
CA GLN A 96 12.60 3.65 -5.70
C GLN A 96 13.00 2.48 -6.62
N VAL A 97 12.00 1.70 -7.01
CA VAL A 97 12.10 0.58 -7.95
C VAL A 97 11.36 0.92 -9.25
N ASP A 98 11.48 0.06 -10.24
CA ASP A 98 10.67 0.15 -11.45
C ASP A 98 9.19 -0.13 -11.16
N GLN A 99 8.33 0.26 -12.11
CA GLN A 99 6.89 0.27 -11.90
C GLN A 99 6.30 -1.14 -11.73
N GLU A 100 6.88 -2.14 -12.40
CA GLU A 100 6.46 -3.55 -12.28
C GLU A 100 6.73 -4.04 -10.85
N MET A 101 7.97 -3.92 -10.37
CA MET A 101 8.34 -4.25 -9.00
C MET A 101 7.53 -3.47 -7.96
N LEU A 102 7.24 -2.18 -8.19
CA LEU A 102 6.41 -1.39 -7.27
C LEU A 102 5.01 -1.98 -7.11
N PHE A 103 4.37 -2.36 -8.21
CA PHE A 103 3.04 -2.97 -8.15
C PHE A 103 3.07 -4.36 -7.53
N GLU A 104 4.08 -5.17 -7.85
CA GLU A 104 4.26 -6.48 -7.21
C GLU A 104 4.48 -6.35 -5.70
N LEU A 105 5.26 -5.36 -5.25
CA LEU A 105 5.44 -5.06 -3.83
C LEU A 105 4.14 -4.66 -3.15
N VAL A 106 3.31 -3.83 -3.79
CA VAL A 106 1.99 -3.45 -3.26
C VAL A 106 1.07 -4.66 -3.15
N LEU A 107 1.04 -5.53 -4.16
CA LEU A 107 0.24 -6.75 -4.16
C LEU A 107 0.73 -7.75 -3.10
N ALA A 108 2.04 -7.96 -3.00
CA ALA A 108 2.65 -8.83 -2.00
C ALA A 108 2.43 -8.30 -0.58
N ALA A 109 2.55 -6.98 -0.35
CA ALA A 109 2.27 -6.37 0.94
C ALA A 109 0.82 -6.57 1.39
N ASN A 110 -0.13 -6.46 0.46
CA ASN A 110 -1.54 -6.76 0.73
C ASN A 110 -1.76 -8.26 0.99
N TYR A 111 -1.11 -9.14 0.24
CA TYR A 111 -1.21 -10.60 0.41
C TYR A 111 -0.62 -11.08 1.74
N LEU A 112 0.55 -10.59 2.12
CA LEU A 112 1.26 -10.96 3.35
C LEU A 112 0.75 -10.23 4.60
N ASP A 113 -0.23 -9.33 4.43
CA ASP A 113 -0.79 -8.45 5.46
C ASP A 113 0.30 -7.62 6.18
N ILE A 114 0.96 -6.75 5.40
CA ILE A 114 1.99 -5.80 5.88
C ILE A 114 1.50 -4.36 5.61
N PRO A 115 0.66 -3.79 6.50
CA PRO A 115 -0.01 -2.51 6.24
C PRO A 115 0.93 -1.32 6.01
N SER A 116 2.09 -1.31 6.66
CA SER A 116 3.07 -0.21 6.52
C SER A 116 3.70 -0.18 5.11
N LEU A 117 4.07 -1.35 4.57
CA LEU A 117 4.64 -1.48 3.24
C LEU A 117 3.58 -1.13 2.18
N LEU A 118 2.34 -1.55 2.41
CA LEU A 118 1.20 -1.19 1.57
C LEU A 118 0.98 0.34 1.54
N ASP A 119 1.06 1.00 2.70
CA ASP A 119 0.91 2.46 2.81
C ASP A 119 2.05 3.21 2.10
N VAL A 120 3.31 2.78 2.26
CA VAL A 120 4.46 3.35 1.54
C VAL A 120 4.28 3.23 0.02
N GLY A 121 3.89 2.07 -0.48
CA GLY A 121 3.62 1.86 -1.90
C GLY A 121 2.46 2.73 -2.41
N CYS A 122 1.34 2.76 -1.70
CA CYS A 122 0.17 3.57 -2.07
C CYS A 122 0.49 5.07 -2.07
N LYS A 123 1.24 5.58 -1.08
CA LYS A 123 1.68 6.97 -1.03
C LYS A 123 2.61 7.32 -2.19
N THR A 124 3.50 6.40 -2.56
CA THR A 124 4.43 6.58 -3.69
C THR A 124 3.65 6.74 -4.99
N VAL A 125 2.69 5.84 -5.26
CA VAL A 125 1.81 5.95 -6.43
C VAL A 125 0.97 7.23 -6.39
N ALA A 126 0.42 7.59 -5.23
CA ALA A 126 -0.34 8.83 -5.05
C ALA A 126 0.51 10.08 -5.35
N ASN A 127 1.77 10.10 -4.93
CA ASN A 127 2.71 11.19 -5.23
C ASN A 127 3.05 11.27 -6.72
N GLN A 128 3.12 10.13 -7.42
CA GLN A 128 3.31 10.11 -8.87
C GLN A 128 2.09 10.63 -9.64
N ILE A 129 0.88 10.55 -9.07
CA ILE A 129 -0.37 11.06 -9.67
C ILE A 129 -0.60 12.54 -9.32
N LYS A 130 -0.14 12.98 -8.14
CA LYS A 130 -0.38 14.31 -7.62
C LYS A 130 0.10 15.40 -8.59
N GLY A 131 -0.82 16.25 -9.01
CA GLY A 131 -0.52 17.40 -9.87
C GLY A 131 -0.46 17.08 -11.37
N LYS A 132 -0.61 15.81 -11.77
CA LYS A 132 -0.74 15.42 -13.18
C LYS A 132 -2.19 15.49 -13.65
N THR A 133 -2.41 15.80 -14.92
CA THR A 133 -3.75 15.71 -15.51
C THR A 133 -4.14 14.24 -15.76
N PRO A 134 -5.44 13.92 -15.90
CA PRO A 134 -5.88 12.56 -16.24
C PRO A 134 -5.18 12.01 -17.51
N GLU A 135 -4.94 12.84 -18.52
CA GLU A 135 -4.23 12.45 -19.74
C GLU A 135 -2.77 12.10 -19.47
N GLU A 136 -2.08 12.87 -18.64
CA GLU A 136 -0.69 12.61 -18.25
C GLU A 136 -0.55 11.35 -17.40
N VAL A 137 -1.50 11.13 -16.48
CA VAL A 137 -1.58 9.89 -15.68
C VAL A 137 -1.79 8.69 -16.61
N ARG A 138 -2.75 8.76 -17.54
CA ARG A 138 -2.98 7.69 -18.51
C ARG A 138 -1.72 7.37 -19.31
N LYS A 139 -1.01 8.39 -19.80
CA LYS A 139 0.25 8.18 -20.53
C LYS A 139 1.34 7.58 -19.64
N HIS A 140 1.46 8.05 -18.40
CA HIS A 140 2.48 7.57 -17.46
C HIS A 140 2.27 6.11 -17.05
N PHE A 141 1.03 5.71 -16.82
CA PHE A 141 0.67 4.34 -16.44
C PHE A 141 0.32 3.46 -17.66
N ASN A 142 0.52 3.95 -18.89
CA ASN A 142 0.18 3.27 -20.14
C ASN A 142 -1.27 2.73 -20.18
N ILE A 143 -2.22 3.53 -19.68
CA ILE A 143 -3.65 3.20 -19.61
C ILE A 143 -4.34 3.67 -20.89
N VAL A 144 -5.04 2.77 -21.57
CA VAL A 144 -5.87 3.08 -22.74
C VAL A 144 -7.16 3.78 -22.29
N SER A 145 -7.53 4.89 -22.93
CA SER A 145 -8.82 5.54 -22.67
C SER A 145 -9.95 4.72 -23.29
N ASP A 146 -10.92 4.35 -22.48
CA ASP A 146 -12.15 3.65 -22.85
C ASP A 146 -13.35 4.62 -22.98
N PHE A 147 -13.15 5.91 -22.71
CA PHE A 147 -14.21 6.90 -22.75
C PHE A 147 -14.45 7.43 -24.17
N THR A 148 -15.72 7.60 -24.52
CA THR A 148 -16.10 8.35 -25.73
C THR A 148 -15.85 9.85 -25.54
N PRO A 149 -15.65 10.63 -26.62
CA PRO A 149 -15.46 12.09 -26.52
C PRO A 149 -16.59 12.82 -25.80
N GLU A 150 -17.82 12.32 -25.94
CA GLU A 150 -19.01 12.83 -25.26
C GLU A 150 -18.93 12.64 -23.74
N GLU A 151 -18.51 11.45 -23.29
CA GLU A 151 -18.34 11.11 -21.87
C GLU A 151 -17.17 11.88 -21.26
N GLU A 152 -16.05 12.01 -21.97
CA GLU A 152 -14.90 12.81 -21.50
C GLU A 152 -15.27 14.28 -21.30
N ALA A 153 -16.06 14.86 -22.23
CA ALA A 153 -16.53 16.24 -22.10
C ALA A 153 -17.48 16.41 -20.90
N GLN A 154 -18.36 15.43 -20.67
CA GLN A 154 -19.25 15.44 -19.49
C GLN A 154 -18.48 15.30 -18.18
N ILE A 155 -17.48 14.41 -18.12
CA ILE A 155 -16.62 14.21 -16.94
C ILE A 155 -15.80 15.48 -16.66
N LYS A 156 -15.17 16.08 -17.69
CA LYS A 156 -14.44 17.35 -17.57
C LYS A 156 -15.34 18.48 -17.08
N LYS A 157 -16.56 18.60 -17.62
CA LYS A 157 -17.54 19.61 -17.18
C LYS A 157 -17.95 19.41 -15.72
N ARG A 158 -18.13 18.16 -15.27
CA ARG A 158 -18.42 17.83 -13.86
C ARG A 158 -17.25 18.13 -12.94
N MET A 159 -16.03 17.72 -13.30
CA MET A 159 -14.82 17.97 -12.51
C MET A 159 -14.54 19.48 -12.36
N ASN A 160 -14.70 20.26 -13.43
CA ASN A 160 -14.50 21.72 -13.40
C ASN A 160 -15.58 22.46 -12.59
N GLY A 161 -16.73 21.82 -12.30
CA GLY A 161 -17.80 22.38 -11.46
C GLY A 161 -17.61 22.13 -9.96
N VAL A 162 -16.69 21.26 -9.55
CA VAL A 162 -16.40 20.97 -8.13
C VAL A 162 -15.43 22.03 -7.60
N LYS A 163 -15.96 23.12 -7.05
CA LYS A 163 -15.16 24.02 -6.20
C LYS A 163 -14.88 23.30 -4.89
N ILE A 164 -13.66 22.78 -4.72
CA ILE A 164 -13.17 22.30 -3.42
C ILE A 164 -12.95 23.54 -2.56
N ASP A 165 -13.98 23.96 -1.83
CA ASP A 165 -13.83 24.98 -0.81
C ASP A 165 -12.99 24.39 0.34
N ARG A 166 -11.69 24.70 0.35
CA ARG A 166 -10.75 24.27 1.39
C ARG A 166 -11.10 24.83 2.79
N ASN A 167 -12.09 25.73 2.90
CA ASN A 167 -12.50 26.36 4.15
C ASN A 167 -13.95 26.07 4.56
N ALA A 168 -14.75 25.36 3.76
CA ALA A 168 -16.15 25.06 4.08
C ALA A 168 -16.27 23.90 5.09
N ARG A 169 -16.34 24.22 6.38
CA ARG A 169 -16.71 23.29 7.47
C ARG A 169 -18.18 22.85 7.46
N ARG A 170 -18.88 22.85 6.33
CA ARG A 170 -20.27 22.37 6.27
C ARG A 170 -20.65 22.03 4.83
N CYS A 171 -21.01 20.78 4.58
CA CYS A 171 -21.85 20.45 3.43
C CYS A 171 -23.21 21.15 3.63
N THR A 172 -23.42 22.29 2.98
CA THR A 172 -24.77 22.80 2.73
C THR A 172 -25.25 22.21 1.40
N HIS A 173 -25.87 21.04 1.50
CA HIS A 173 -26.82 20.55 0.52
C HIS A 173 -28.17 20.33 1.24
N CYS A 174 -28.73 21.41 1.78
CA CYS A 174 -30.19 21.51 1.89
C CYS A 174 -30.63 22.16 0.59
N VAL A 175 -31.00 21.33 -0.39
CA VAL A 175 -31.94 21.78 -1.41
C VAL A 175 -33.30 21.60 -0.75
N ASP A 176 -33.91 22.71 -0.37
CA ASP A 176 -35.21 22.76 0.28
C ASP A 176 -36.25 22.03 -0.59
N LEU A 177 -36.64 20.82 -0.18
CA LEU A 177 -37.89 20.20 -0.63
C LEU A 177 -39.04 20.91 0.08
N ASN A 178 -39.40 22.06 -0.46
CA ASN A 178 -40.67 22.72 -0.17
C ASN A 178 -41.74 22.00 -1.02
N MET A 179 -42.37 20.97 -0.46
CA MET A 179 -43.65 20.47 -0.96
C MET A 179 -44.74 21.05 -0.07
N GLY A 180 -45.62 21.82 -0.71
CA GLY A 180 -46.86 22.32 -0.10
C GLY A 180 -47.95 21.26 0.00
#